data_AF-A0AB38B030-F1
#
_entry.id   AF-A0AB38B030-F1
#
_cell.length_a   1.000
_cell.length_b   1.000
_cell.length_c   1.000
_cell.angle_alpha   90.00
_cell.angle_beta   90.00
_cell.angle_gamma   90.00
#
_symmetry.space_group_name_H-M   'P 1'
#
loop_
_entity.id
_entity.type
_entity.pdbx_description
1 polymer ?
#
loop_
_entity_poly.entity_id
_entity_poly.type
_entity_poly.pdbx_seq_one_letter_code
_entity_poly.pdbx_strand_id
1 'polypeptide(L)'
;MRRLRPGTARAHRFARAPLLALSGRSPRSVLAALTSLASLTLLATGCAGVEGLQSEGRARDVDAPLVLWPDYSPAPPGRDENPAALVPVPHVPRIPSGSMADANPLAVLNADIVAQGGKPPAPKSVRRPELHDLTSDGKPDLLMAVNLTPRNSELRVYSVRGAVVTRVLVLRGVLAGVELAAGHLAIREPTKDPRYVSVTDYLWDGDSMSLWNLTLDDARTSQTPRAGGGSP
;
A
#
# COMPACT_ATOMS: atom_id res chain seq x y z
N MET A 1 -35.27 -36.50 9.84
CA MET A 1 -35.17 -36.37 11.31
C MET A 1 -33.82 -36.90 11.79
N ARG A 2 -32.88 -36.02 12.18
CA ARG A 2 -31.69 -36.41 12.95
C ARG A 2 -31.31 -35.24 13.87
N ARG A 3 -31.25 -35.53 15.17
CA ARG A 3 -31.18 -34.56 16.27
C ARG A 3 -29.80 -33.88 16.35
N LEU A 4 -29.83 -32.56 16.52
CA LEU A 4 -28.72 -31.71 16.97
C LEU A 4 -28.36 -32.03 18.43
N ARG A 5 -27.07 -32.07 18.75
CA ARG A 5 -26.55 -32.02 20.13
C ARG A 5 -25.83 -30.67 20.35
N PRO A 6 -26.09 -29.95 21.46
CA PRO A 6 -25.44 -28.68 21.76
C PRO A 6 -24.17 -28.88 22.61
N GLY A 7 -23.08 -28.23 22.22
CA GLY A 7 -21.80 -28.17 22.94
C GLY A 7 -21.63 -26.85 23.70
N THR A 8 -21.91 -26.91 25.00
CA THR A 8 -21.56 -26.05 26.15
C THR A 8 -20.69 -24.79 25.96
N ALA A 9 -21.24 -23.67 26.42
CA ALA A 9 -20.57 -22.39 26.69
C ALA A 9 -19.62 -22.45 27.89
N ARG A 10 -18.47 -21.77 27.80
CA ARG A 10 -17.45 -21.68 28.86
C ARG A 10 -17.64 -20.38 29.64
N ALA A 11 -17.92 -20.52 30.94
CA ALA A 11 -18.20 -19.42 31.86
C ALA A 11 -16.95 -18.64 32.30
N HIS A 12 -17.12 -17.33 32.41
CA HIS A 12 -16.18 -16.37 32.98
C HIS A 12 -15.92 -16.63 34.48
N ARG A 13 -14.66 -16.60 34.91
CA ARG A 13 -14.29 -16.57 36.33
C ARG A 13 -13.81 -15.16 36.70
N PHE A 14 -14.62 -14.48 37.50
CA PHE A 14 -14.22 -13.35 38.34
C PHE A 14 -13.43 -13.88 39.55
N ALA A 15 -12.27 -13.28 39.84
CA ALA A 15 -11.51 -13.55 41.07
C ALA A 15 -11.57 -12.33 42.00
N ARG A 16 -11.98 -12.60 43.25
CA ARG A 16 -12.11 -11.68 44.39
C ARG A 16 -10.75 -11.39 45.03
N ALA A 17 -10.61 -10.17 45.57
CA ALA A 17 -9.55 -9.75 46.47
C ALA A 17 -9.68 -10.37 47.89
N PRO A 18 -8.58 -10.39 48.69
CA PRO A 18 -8.69 -10.43 50.14
C PRO A 18 -8.09 -9.19 50.84
N LEU A 19 -8.63 -8.95 52.04
CA LEU A 19 -8.42 -7.85 52.95
C LEU A 19 -7.22 -8.05 53.90
N LEU A 20 -6.56 -6.91 54.18
CA LEU A 20 -5.97 -6.41 55.44
C LEU A 20 -5.31 -7.36 56.46
N ALA A 21 -4.07 -7.00 56.83
CA ALA A 21 -3.50 -7.25 58.16
C ALA A 21 -2.90 -5.94 58.71
N LEU A 22 -3.32 -5.55 59.94
CA LEU A 22 -2.77 -4.46 60.75
C LEU A 22 -1.70 -5.01 61.71
N SER A 23 -0.60 -4.26 61.90
CA SER A 23 0.25 -4.19 63.13
C SER A 23 1.53 -3.41 62.80
N GLY A 24 2.12 -2.55 63.63
CA GLY A 24 1.85 -2.13 65.00
C GLY A 24 2.51 -0.75 65.27
N ARG A 25 2.19 -0.20 66.43
CA ARG A 25 2.53 1.15 66.93
C ARG A 25 3.82 1.11 67.75
N SER A 26 4.71 2.10 67.63
CA SER A 26 5.43 2.71 68.78
C SER A 26 6.24 3.97 68.42
N PRO A 27 6.55 4.84 69.41
CA PRO A 27 6.62 6.29 69.26
C PRO A 27 8.03 6.89 69.48
N ARG A 28 8.13 8.23 69.39
CA ARG A 28 9.30 9.14 69.50
C ARG A 28 9.79 9.56 68.11
N SER A 29 9.81 10.82 67.69
CA SER A 29 10.04 12.06 68.44
C SER A 29 9.34 13.24 67.79
N VAL A 30 8.86 14.12 68.65
CA VAL A 30 8.37 15.48 68.37
C VAL A 30 9.55 16.34 67.87
N LEU A 31 9.22 17.38 67.09
CA LEU A 31 10.06 18.44 66.53
C LEU A 31 10.65 18.20 65.13
N ALA A 32 9.75 18.28 64.14
CA ALA A 32 9.94 19.17 62.99
C ALA A 32 8.56 19.60 62.48
N ALA A 33 7.81 20.29 63.33
CA ALA A 33 6.66 21.07 62.92
C ALA A 33 7.20 22.27 62.12
N LEU A 34 6.97 22.30 60.80
CA LEU A 34 6.71 23.49 59.96
C LEU A 34 6.92 23.28 58.45
N THR A 35 7.33 22.09 57.96
CA THR A 35 7.61 21.89 56.51
C THR A 35 6.68 20.91 55.79
N SER A 36 5.67 20.36 56.46
CA SER A 36 4.78 19.33 55.87
C SER A 36 3.44 19.86 55.36
N LEU A 37 3.18 21.17 55.42
CA LEU A 37 2.01 21.81 54.78
C LEU A 37 2.29 22.33 53.36
N ALA A 38 3.43 21.99 52.77
CA ALA A 38 3.80 22.39 51.40
C ALA A 38 3.73 21.24 50.38
N SER A 39 3.61 19.99 50.84
CA SER A 39 3.77 18.82 49.96
C SER A 39 2.46 18.22 49.46
N LEU A 40 1.30 18.69 49.94
CA LEU A 40 -0.03 18.24 49.48
C LEU A 40 -0.73 19.24 48.53
N THR A 41 0.00 20.23 48.02
CA THR A 41 -0.50 21.24 47.07
C THR A 41 0.02 21.05 45.65
N LEU A 42 0.87 20.05 45.39
CA LEU A 42 1.48 19.81 44.07
C LEU A 42 0.75 18.74 43.22
N LEU A 43 -0.56 18.59 43.38
CA LEU A 43 -1.40 17.77 42.49
C LEU A 43 -2.46 18.60 41.74
N ALA A 44 -2.40 19.94 41.84
CA ALA A 44 -3.40 20.85 41.27
C ALA A 44 -2.88 21.72 40.10
N THR A 45 -1.70 21.44 39.55
CA THR A 45 -1.15 22.17 38.39
C THR A 45 -0.82 21.21 37.26
N GLY A 46 -1.86 20.55 36.77
CA GLY A 46 -1.80 19.67 35.60
C GLY A 46 -3.08 19.70 34.78
N CYS A 47 -3.96 20.68 34.99
CA CYS A 47 -4.79 21.13 33.87
C CYS A 47 -3.81 21.85 32.94
N ALA A 48 -3.24 21.12 31.98
CA ALA A 48 -2.80 21.77 30.75
C ALA A 48 -4.01 22.60 30.34
N GLY A 49 -3.91 23.93 30.47
CA GLY A 49 -4.92 24.80 29.92
C GLY A 49 -5.09 24.31 28.50
N VAL A 50 -6.31 23.92 28.13
CA VAL A 50 -6.64 23.86 26.73
C VAL A 50 -6.30 25.25 26.24
N GLU A 51 -5.14 25.41 25.59
CA GLU A 51 -4.88 26.55 24.73
C GLU A 51 -6.05 26.50 23.76
N GLY A 52 -7.07 27.29 24.10
CA GLY A 52 -8.38 27.18 23.51
C GLY A 52 -8.22 27.30 22.01
N LEU A 53 -9.02 26.56 21.25
CA LEU A 53 -9.07 26.70 19.79
C LEU A 53 -9.11 28.18 19.44
N GLN A 54 -7.98 28.71 18.96
CA GLN A 54 -7.87 30.10 18.61
C GLN A 54 -8.48 30.26 17.22
N SER A 55 -9.33 31.27 17.07
CA SER A 55 -9.85 31.62 15.76
C SER A 55 -8.70 32.15 14.91
N GLU A 56 -8.43 31.53 13.76
CA GLU A 56 -7.49 32.09 12.76
C GLU A 56 -8.09 33.29 11.98
N GLY A 57 -9.21 33.84 12.46
CA GLY A 57 -9.95 34.90 11.81
C GLY A 57 -11.05 34.39 10.88
N ARG A 58 -11.66 35.32 10.13
CA ARG A 58 -12.72 35.00 9.17
C ARG A 58 -12.13 34.17 8.04
N ALA A 59 -12.67 32.98 7.80
CA ALA A 59 -12.35 32.20 6.61
C ALA A 59 -12.59 33.04 5.35
N ARG A 60 -11.75 32.88 4.32
CA ARG A 60 -11.97 33.55 3.04
C ARG A 60 -13.31 33.09 2.46
N ASP A 61 -14.11 34.04 1.96
CA ASP A 61 -15.25 33.70 1.11
C ASP A 61 -14.67 33.05 -0.16
N VAL A 62 -15.05 31.80 -0.43
CA VAL A 62 -14.64 31.04 -1.60
C VAL A 62 -15.88 30.76 -2.45
N ASP A 63 -15.77 31.04 -3.74
CA ASP A 63 -16.82 30.72 -4.70
C ASP A 63 -16.89 29.20 -4.93
N ALA A 64 -18.10 28.69 -5.13
CA ALA A 64 -18.29 27.30 -5.52
C ALA A 64 -17.59 27.02 -6.87
N PRO A 65 -17.07 25.79 -7.09
CA PRO A 65 -16.52 25.42 -8.38
C PRO A 65 -17.54 25.65 -9.50
N LEU A 66 -17.12 26.31 -10.58
CA LEU A 66 -17.93 26.46 -11.77
C LEU A 66 -17.98 25.14 -12.55
N VAL A 67 -19.16 24.53 -12.64
CA VAL A 67 -19.39 23.33 -13.46
C VAL A 67 -19.56 23.74 -14.92
N LEU A 68 -18.59 23.40 -15.77
CA LEU A 68 -18.58 23.80 -17.18
C LEU A 68 -19.52 22.97 -18.08
N TRP A 69 -19.72 21.69 -17.75
CA TRP A 69 -20.52 20.74 -18.56
C TRP A 69 -21.36 19.82 -17.66
N PRO A 70 -22.44 20.34 -17.05
CA PRO A 70 -23.22 19.59 -16.07
C PRO A 70 -23.92 18.35 -16.65
N ASP A 71 -24.20 18.34 -17.96
CA ASP A 71 -24.96 17.27 -18.62
C ASP A 71 -24.06 16.25 -19.34
N TYR A 72 -22.74 16.38 -19.24
CA TYR A 72 -21.81 15.43 -19.87
C TYR A 72 -21.51 14.25 -18.95
N SER A 73 -21.63 13.04 -19.49
CA SER A 73 -21.13 11.81 -18.87
C SER A 73 -20.38 10.98 -19.90
N PRO A 74 -19.12 10.56 -19.64
CA PRO A 74 -18.38 9.74 -20.58
C PRO A 74 -19.02 8.36 -20.71
N ALA A 75 -18.89 7.75 -21.90
CA ALA A 75 -19.19 6.33 -22.05
C ALA A 75 -18.20 5.49 -21.20
N PRO A 76 -18.56 4.27 -20.79
CA PRO A 76 -17.61 3.34 -20.19
C PRO A 76 -16.41 3.11 -21.14
N PRO A 77 -15.20 2.88 -20.60
CA PRO A 77 -14.00 2.67 -21.41
C PRO A 77 -14.15 1.45 -22.33
N GLY A 78 -13.57 1.56 -23.53
CA GLY A 78 -13.44 0.45 -24.47
C GLY A 78 -12.57 -0.68 -23.90
N ARG A 79 -12.71 -1.90 -24.47
CA ARG A 79 -11.89 -3.06 -24.04
C ARG A 79 -10.39 -2.82 -24.27
N ASP A 80 -10.05 -2.13 -25.35
CA ASP A 80 -8.70 -1.78 -25.77
C ASP A 80 -8.12 -0.56 -25.04
N GLU A 81 -8.98 0.29 -24.47
CA GLU A 81 -8.59 1.41 -23.62
C GLU A 81 -8.23 0.98 -22.18
N ASN A 82 -8.64 -0.22 -21.77
CA ASN A 82 -8.40 -0.71 -20.42
C ASN A 82 -6.95 -1.23 -20.26
N PRO A 83 -6.09 -0.56 -19.46
CA PRO A 83 -4.73 -1.03 -19.21
C PRO A 83 -4.68 -2.41 -18.54
N ALA A 84 -5.75 -2.81 -17.84
CA ALA A 84 -5.92 -4.08 -17.17
C ALA A 84 -6.66 -5.14 -18.01
N ALA A 85 -6.84 -4.89 -19.32
CA ALA A 85 -7.42 -5.86 -20.22
C ALA A 85 -6.58 -7.15 -20.23
N LEU A 86 -7.25 -8.29 -20.05
CA LEU A 86 -6.63 -9.60 -20.16
C LEU A 86 -6.34 -9.91 -21.63
N VAL A 87 -5.06 -9.87 -22.01
CA VAL A 87 -4.63 -10.11 -23.39
C VAL A 87 -3.73 -11.34 -23.45
N PRO A 88 -4.19 -12.47 -24.03
CA PRO A 88 -3.35 -13.63 -24.28
C PRO A 88 -2.17 -13.28 -25.18
N VAL A 89 -0.97 -13.68 -24.79
CA VAL A 89 0.25 -13.44 -25.56
C VAL A 89 0.40 -14.55 -26.60
N PRO A 90 0.33 -14.26 -27.91
CA PRO A 90 0.47 -15.29 -28.94
C PRO A 90 1.92 -15.77 -29.03
N HIS A 91 2.11 -16.96 -29.61
CA HIS A 91 3.44 -17.53 -29.90
C HIS A 91 4.35 -17.80 -28.70
N VAL A 92 3.83 -17.70 -27.48
CA VAL A 92 4.49 -18.18 -26.26
C VAL A 92 4.03 -19.62 -25.98
N PRO A 93 4.95 -20.56 -25.70
CA PRO A 93 4.56 -21.91 -25.30
C PRO A 93 3.62 -21.91 -24.10
N ARG A 94 2.69 -22.87 -24.07
CA ARG A 94 1.86 -23.08 -22.88
C ARG A 94 2.75 -23.44 -21.69
N ILE A 95 2.33 -23.02 -20.50
CA ILE A 95 3.02 -23.28 -19.24
C ILE A 95 2.11 -24.13 -18.35
N PRO A 96 2.24 -25.47 -18.38
CA PRO A 96 1.34 -26.37 -17.64
C PRO A 96 1.39 -26.20 -16.12
N SER A 97 2.53 -25.76 -15.56
CA SER A 97 2.65 -25.45 -14.13
C SER A 97 1.75 -24.29 -13.71
N GLY A 98 1.38 -23.42 -14.64
CA GLY A 98 0.68 -22.17 -14.38
C GLY A 98 1.56 -21.09 -13.74
N SER A 99 2.88 -21.22 -13.72
CA SER A 99 3.77 -20.25 -13.06
C SER A 99 4.63 -19.48 -14.06
N MET A 100 4.69 -18.15 -13.95
CA MET A 100 5.60 -17.37 -14.78
C MET A 100 7.08 -17.61 -14.45
N ALA A 101 7.40 -18.30 -13.35
CA ALA A 101 8.77 -18.72 -13.05
C ALA A 101 9.36 -19.67 -14.12
N ASP A 102 8.50 -20.39 -14.85
CA ASP A 102 8.91 -21.30 -15.93
C ASP A 102 8.97 -20.63 -17.30
N ALA A 103 8.60 -19.34 -17.39
CA ALA A 103 8.63 -18.59 -18.63
C ALA A 103 10.04 -18.08 -18.95
N ASN A 104 10.33 -17.88 -20.25
CA ASN A 104 11.43 -17.02 -20.66
C ASN A 104 10.93 -15.56 -20.71
N PRO A 105 11.37 -14.67 -19.80
CA PRO A 105 10.78 -13.33 -19.68
C PRO A 105 10.92 -12.46 -20.94
N LEU A 106 12.08 -12.53 -21.60
CA LEU A 106 12.32 -11.76 -22.82
C LEU A 106 11.53 -12.34 -24.01
N ALA A 107 11.36 -13.65 -24.09
CA ALA A 107 10.54 -14.26 -25.13
C ALA A 107 9.07 -13.83 -25.01
N VAL A 108 8.53 -13.80 -23.77
CA VAL A 108 7.18 -13.32 -23.48
C VAL A 108 7.02 -11.85 -23.90
N LEU A 109 7.92 -10.98 -23.41
CA LEU A 109 7.88 -9.55 -23.72
C LEU A 109 7.95 -9.29 -25.23
N ASN A 110 8.86 -9.96 -25.93
CA ASN A 110 9.04 -9.78 -27.37
C ASN A 110 7.81 -10.24 -28.16
N ALA A 111 7.24 -11.39 -27.81
CA ALA A 111 6.05 -11.91 -28.46
C ALA A 111 4.85 -10.98 -28.31
N ASP A 112 4.63 -10.44 -27.11
CA ASP A 112 3.56 -9.50 -26.82
C ASP A 112 3.74 -8.16 -27.55
N ILE A 113 4.95 -7.62 -27.59
CA ILE A 113 5.24 -6.37 -28.34
C ILE A 113 5.03 -6.58 -29.84
N VAL A 114 5.52 -7.69 -30.41
CA VAL A 114 5.33 -8.02 -31.83
C VAL A 114 3.84 -8.20 -32.16
N ALA A 115 3.07 -8.85 -31.28
CA ALA A 115 1.63 -9.02 -31.45
C ALA A 115 0.87 -7.69 -31.50
N GLN A 116 1.41 -6.64 -30.89
CA GLN A 116 0.85 -5.28 -30.92
C GLN A 116 1.41 -4.43 -32.08
N GLY A 117 2.15 -5.04 -33.03
CA GLY A 117 2.76 -4.35 -34.16
C GLY A 117 4.04 -3.57 -33.80
N GLY A 118 4.58 -3.77 -32.60
CA GLY A 118 5.80 -3.14 -32.13
C GLY A 118 7.06 -3.92 -32.50
N LYS A 119 8.22 -3.25 -32.36
CA LYS A 119 9.54 -3.88 -32.48
C LYS A 119 10.04 -4.31 -31.09
N PRO A 120 10.60 -5.52 -30.94
CA PRO A 120 11.24 -5.95 -29.70
C PRO A 120 12.25 -4.92 -29.18
N PRO A 121 12.23 -4.61 -27.87
CA PRO A 121 13.17 -3.68 -27.26
C PRO A 121 14.59 -4.24 -27.27
N ALA A 122 15.59 -3.36 -27.24
CA ALA A 122 16.96 -3.80 -27.02
C ALA A 122 17.09 -4.39 -25.60
N PRO A 123 17.82 -5.50 -25.37
CA PRO A 123 17.94 -6.08 -24.03
C PRO A 123 18.36 -5.09 -22.96
N LYS A 124 19.26 -4.15 -23.29
CA LYS A 124 19.74 -3.08 -22.39
C LYS A 124 18.67 -2.07 -21.95
N SER A 125 17.53 -1.99 -22.64
CA SER A 125 16.43 -1.10 -22.27
C SER A 125 15.40 -1.79 -21.37
N VAL A 126 15.57 -3.09 -21.09
CA VAL A 126 14.69 -3.85 -20.22
C VAL A 126 15.31 -3.88 -18.83
N ARG A 127 14.55 -3.49 -17.79
CA ARG A 127 14.98 -3.61 -16.40
C ARG A 127 15.01 -5.10 -16.01
N ARG A 128 15.67 -5.43 -14.90
CA ARG A 128 15.66 -6.79 -14.36
C ARG A 128 14.20 -7.28 -14.22
N PRO A 129 13.86 -8.47 -14.76
CA PRO A 129 12.55 -9.07 -14.54
C PRO A 129 12.32 -9.36 -13.06
N GLU A 130 11.12 -9.08 -12.56
CA GLU A 130 10.73 -9.41 -11.18
C GLU A 130 9.56 -10.41 -11.18
N LEU A 131 9.57 -11.32 -10.21
CA LEU A 131 8.58 -12.39 -10.07
C LEU A 131 7.91 -12.28 -8.70
N HIS A 132 6.61 -12.00 -8.69
CA HIS A 132 5.82 -11.84 -7.47
C HIS A 132 4.39 -12.32 -7.68
N ASP A 133 3.79 -12.94 -6.67
CA ASP A 133 2.37 -13.31 -6.70
C ASP A 133 1.50 -12.05 -6.51
N LEU A 134 0.96 -11.54 -7.62
CA LEU A 134 0.06 -10.39 -7.66
C LEU A 134 -1.39 -10.82 -7.77
N THR A 135 -1.64 -11.93 -8.45
CA THR A 135 -2.97 -12.50 -8.67
C THR A 135 -3.49 -13.33 -7.50
N SER A 136 -2.68 -13.48 -6.44
CA SER A 136 -2.98 -14.22 -5.21
C SER A 136 -3.33 -15.69 -5.47
N ASP A 137 -2.77 -16.29 -6.52
CA ASP A 137 -3.00 -17.68 -6.90
C ASP A 137 -1.91 -18.65 -6.37
N GLY A 138 -0.94 -18.11 -5.60
CA GLY A 138 0.18 -18.84 -5.04
C GLY A 138 1.33 -19.05 -6.02
N LYS A 139 1.25 -18.50 -7.24
CA LYS A 139 2.28 -18.61 -8.28
C LYS A 139 2.77 -17.22 -8.65
N PRO A 140 4.08 -17.05 -8.89
CA PRO A 140 4.59 -15.75 -9.27
C PRO A 140 4.09 -15.34 -10.66
N ASP A 141 3.66 -14.08 -10.74
CA ASP A 141 3.44 -13.30 -11.94
C ASP A 141 4.74 -12.58 -12.35
N LEU A 142 4.87 -12.24 -13.63
CA LEU A 142 6.07 -11.62 -14.19
C LEU A 142 5.85 -10.12 -14.44
N LEU A 143 6.70 -9.29 -13.83
CA LEU A 143 6.75 -7.85 -14.05
C LEU A 143 7.94 -7.50 -14.95
N MET A 144 7.66 -6.77 -16.03
CA MET A 144 8.65 -6.33 -17.01
C MET A 144 8.55 -4.82 -17.22
N ALA A 145 9.63 -4.09 -16.98
CA ALA A 145 9.71 -2.67 -17.27
C ALA A 145 10.68 -2.40 -18.43
N VAL A 146 10.22 -1.67 -19.44
CA VAL A 146 10.99 -1.27 -20.62
C VAL A 146 11.18 0.24 -20.62
N ASN A 147 12.43 0.70 -20.58
CA ASN A 147 12.77 2.11 -20.74
C ASN A 147 12.63 2.49 -22.24
N LEU A 148 11.61 3.26 -22.57
CA LEU A 148 11.32 3.70 -23.94
C LEU A 148 12.13 4.94 -24.31
N THR A 149 12.32 5.82 -23.33
CA THR A 149 13.16 7.01 -23.40
C THR A 149 13.93 7.13 -22.07
N PRO A 150 14.84 8.11 -21.91
CA PRO A 150 15.47 8.35 -20.61
C PRO A 150 14.47 8.67 -19.48
N ARG A 151 13.25 9.14 -19.82
CA ARG A 151 12.24 9.55 -18.85
C ARG A 151 11.03 8.62 -18.79
N ASN A 152 10.65 8.00 -19.90
CA ASN A 152 9.44 7.20 -20.00
C ASN A 152 9.76 5.71 -20.04
N SER A 153 8.97 4.94 -19.31
CA SER A 153 9.03 3.50 -19.27
C SER A 153 7.64 2.91 -19.47
N GLU A 154 7.60 1.67 -19.93
CA GLU A 154 6.39 0.86 -20.00
C GLU A 154 6.52 -0.32 -19.05
N LEU A 155 5.59 -0.43 -18.10
CA LEU A 155 5.43 -1.59 -17.24
C LEU A 155 4.42 -2.55 -17.86
N ARG A 156 4.77 -3.82 -17.93
CA ARG A 156 3.89 -4.91 -18.33
C ARG A 156 3.89 -5.97 -17.24
N VAL A 157 2.71 -6.47 -16.89
CA VAL A 157 2.54 -7.57 -15.94
C VAL A 157 1.88 -8.74 -16.65
N TYR A 158 2.42 -9.93 -16.44
CA TYR A 158 1.97 -11.16 -17.06
C TYR A 158 1.66 -12.22 -16.01
N SER A 159 0.59 -12.96 -16.23
CA SER A 159 0.18 -14.12 -15.43
C SER A 159 -0.10 -15.31 -16.34
N VAL A 160 -0.15 -16.53 -15.80
CA VAL A 160 -0.57 -17.70 -16.56
C VAL A 160 -2.03 -18.04 -16.25
N ARG A 161 -2.91 -17.88 -17.24
CA ARG A 161 -4.33 -18.26 -17.13
C ARG A 161 -4.60 -19.48 -18.00
N GLY A 162 -5.03 -20.59 -17.39
CA GLY A 162 -5.32 -21.83 -18.14
C GLY A 162 -4.14 -22.33 -18.98
N ALA A 163 -2.93 -22.30 -18.42
CA ALA A 163 -1.66 -22.58 -19.08
C ALA A 163 -1.26 -21.61 -20.22
N VAL A 164 -1.98 -20.50 -20.42
CA VAL A 164 -1.69 -19.48 -21.43
C VAL A 164 -1.14 -18.23 -20.74
N VAL A 165 0.00 -17.74 -21.23
CA VAL A 165 0.56 -16.46 -20.78
C VAL A 165 -0.36 -15.33 -21.20
N THR A 166 -0.84 -14.56 -20.24
CA THR A 166 -1.79 -13.47 -20.41
C THR A 166 -1.19 -12.21 -19.82
N ARG A 167 -1.15 -11.13 -20.60
CA ARG A 167 -0.87 -9.79 -20.06
C ARG A 167 -2.08 -9.34 -19.24
N VAL A 168 -1.84 -9.00 -17.99
CA VAL A 168 -2.88 -8.58 -17.02
C VAL A 168 -2.81 -7.09 -16.68
N LEU A 169 -1.70 -6.41 -17.03
CA LEU A 169 -1.55 -4.97 -16.90
C LEU A 169 -0.53 -4.43 -17.92
N VAL A 170 -0.80 -3.27 -18.52
CA VAL A 170 0.17 -2.46 -19.27
C VAL A 170 0.03 -0.99 -18.94
N LEU A 171 1.12 -0.32 -18.59
CA LEU A 171 1.13 1.08 -18.21
C LEU A 171 2.36 1.78 -18.77
N ARG A 172 2.17 2.98 -19.34
CA ARG A 172 3.26 3.83 -19.81
C ARG A 172 3.30 5.08 -18.96
N GLY A 173 4.49 5.42 -18.48
CA GLY A 173 4.63 6.49 -17.51
C GLY A 173 6.08 6.86 -17.23
N VAL A 174 6.27 7.83 -16.35
CA VAL A 174 7.56 8.16 -15.74
C VAL A 174 7.67 7.32 -14.46
N LEU A 175 8.08 6.07 -14.62
CA LEU A 175 8.19 5.09 -13.54
C LEU A 175 9.36 5.41 -12.59
N ALA A 176 9.14 6.37 -11.70
CA ALA A 176 10.08 6.76 -10.65
C ALA A 176 10.12 5.72 -9.52
N GLY A 177 9.00 5.00 -9.28
CA GLY A 177 8.94 3.87 -8.38
C GLY A 177 7.88 2.87 -8.82
N VAL A 178 8.16 1.58 -8.60
CA VAL A 178 7.20 0.49 -8.70
C VAL A 178 7.37 -0.33 -7.42
N GLU A 179 6.34 -0.35 -6.59
CA GLU A 179 6.39 -0.92 -5.25
C GLU A 179 5.28 -1.97 -5.08
N LEU A 180 5.58 -2.99 -4.28
CA LEU A 180 4.60 -4.00 -3.86
C LEU A 180 4.35 -3.86 -2.37
N ALA A 181 3.08 -3.69 -1.99
CA ALA A 181 2.68 -3.58 -0.60
C ALA A 181 1.31 -4.22 -0.40
N ALA A 182 1.23 -5.21 0.50
CA ALA A 182 -0.02 -5.88 0.87
C ALA A 182 -0.84 -6.39 -0.34
N GLY A 183 -0.17 -6.86 -1.40
CA GLY A 183 -0.83 -7.33 -2.63
C GLY A 183 -1.19 -6.23 -3.64
N HIS A 184 -0.97 -4.95 -3.28
CA HIS A 184 -1.10 -3.83 -4.21
C HIS A 184 0.20 -3.61 -4.99
N LEU A 185 0.04 -3.28 -6.27
CA LEU A 185 1.08 -2.77 -7.14
C LEU A 185 0.96 -1.25 -7.23
N ALA A 186 1.84 -0.55 -6.52
CA ALA A 186 1.88 0.91 -6.45
C ALA A 186 2.88 1.47 -7.46
N ILE A 187 2.45 2.45 -8.25
CA ILE A 187 3.29 3.11 -9.27
C ILE A 187 3.45 4.57 -8.89
N ARG A 188 4.69 5.01 -8.75
CA ARG A 188 5.04 6.38 -8.39
C ARG A 188 5.52 7.15 -9.60
N GLU A 189 4.88 8.28 -9.87
CA GLU A 189 5.26 9.20 -10.94
C GLU A 189 5.51 10.61 -10.38
N PRO A 190 6.55 11.32 -10.86
CA PRO A 190 6.84 12.67 -10.41
C PRO A 190 5.76 13.65 -10.90
N THR A 191 5.41 14.62 -10.06
CA THR A 191 4.54 15.74 -10.47
C THR A 191 5.35 16.97 -10.87
N LYS A 192 4.66 18.04 -11.28
CA LYS A 192 5.31 19.35 -11.52
C LYS A 192 5.83 19.99 -10.23
N ASP A 193 5.19 19.71 -9.11
CA ASP A 193 5.69 20.11 -7.80
C ASP A 193 6.59 18.98 -7.28
N PRO A 194 7.91 19.18 -7.19
CA PRO A 194 8.84 18.12 -6.81
C PRO A 194 8.66 17.64 -5.37
N ARG A 195 7.85 18.33 -4.55
CA ARG A 195 7.49 17.88 -3.20
C ARG A 195 6.52 16.71 -3.20
N TYR A 196 5.83 16.46 -4.31
CA TYR A 196 4.81 15.43 -4.41
C TYR A 196 5.06 14.44 -5.53
N VAL A 197 4.64 13.20 -5.29
CA VAL A 197 4.57 12.11 -6.26
C VAL A 197 3.12 11.65 -6.40
N SER A 198 2.68 11.41 -7.63
CA SER A 198 1.43 10.71 -7.88
C SER A 198 1.65 9.22 -7.61
N VAL A 199 0.76 8.59 -6.85
CA VAL A 199 0.78 7.15 -6.59
C VAL A 199 -0.50 6.53 -7.12
N THR A 200 -0.35 5.66 -8.12
CA THR A 200 -1.45 4.86 -8.66
C THR A 200 -1.33 3.44 -8.14
N ASP A 201 -2.32 3.00 -7.38
CA ASP A 201 -2.36 1.65 -6.80
C ASP A 201 -3.27 0.75 -7.63
N TYR A 202 -2.75 -0.39 -8.04
CA TYR A 202 -3.50 -1.46 -8.67
C TYR A 202 -3.62 -2.66 -7.74
N LEU A 203 -4.80 -3.27 -7.71
CA LEU A 203 -5.07 -4.48 -6.95
C LEU A 203 -5.75 -5.51 -7.84
N TRP A 204 -5.36 -6.76 -7.69
CA TRP A 204 -6.08 -7.86 -8.30
C TRP A 204 -7.44 -8.06 -7.62
N ASP A 205 -8.53 -7.93 -8.37
CA ASP A 205 -9.89 -8.09 -7.85
C ASP A 205 -10.47 -9.51 -8.03
N GLY A 206 -9.67 -10.44 -8.54
CA GLY A 206 -10.08 -11.80 -8.90
C GLY A 206 -10.24 -12.01 -10.40
N ASP A 207 -10.46 -10.95 -11.18
CA ASP A 207 -10.57 -11.03 -12.64
C ASP A 207 -9.57 -10.14 -13.37
N SER A 208 -9.30 -8.94 -12.87
CA SER A 208 -8.40 -7.97 -13.51
C SER A 208 -7.53 -7.19 -12.50
N MET A 209 -6.44 -6.60 -13.00
CA MET A 209 -5.64 -5.63 -12.22
C MET A 209 -6.36 -4.28 -12.20
N SER A 210 -7.36 -4.14 -11.33
CA SER A 210 -8.16 -2.92 -11.24
C SER A 210 -7.37 -1.78 -10.61
N LEU A 211 -7.56 -0.56 -11.13
CA LEU A 211 -7.10 0.65 -10.45
C LEU A 211 -7.89 0.78 -9.15
N TRP A 212 -7.21 0.63 -8.04
CA TRP A 212 -7.80 0.70 -6.71
C TRP A 212 -7.84 2.14 -6.20
N ASN A 213 -6.73 2.86 -6.35
CA ASN A 213 -6.59 4.21 -5.82
C ASN A 213 -5.64 5.06 -6.65
N LEU A 214 -5.85 6.38 -6.61
CA LEU A 214 -4.93 7.37 -7.15
C LEU A 214 -4.78 8.48 -6.11
N THR A 215 -3.55 8.69 -5.63
CA THR A 215 -3.26 9.64 -4.57
C THR A 215 -2.09 10.53 -4.92
N LEU A 216 -1.98 11.63 -4.18
CA LEU A 216 -0.81 12.49 -4.17
C LEU A 216 -0.11 12.28 -2.82
N ASP A 217 1.10 11.72 -2.87
CA ASP A 217 1.94 11.48 -1.70
C ASP A 217 3.07 12.50 -1.64
N ASP A 218 3.60 12.74 -0.45
CA ASP A 218 4.89 13.43 -0.30
C ASP A 218 6.01 12.62 -0.97
N ALA A 219 6.89 13.31 -1.68
CA ALA A 219 8.09 12.74 -2.25
C ALA A 219 9.03 12.30 -1.11
N ARG A 220 8.95 11.02 -0.72
CA ARG A 220 9.89 10.44 0.24
C ARG A 220 11.30 10.48 -0.35
N THR A 221 12.25 11.13 0.32
CA THR A 221 13.67 10.86 0.08
C THR A 221 13.93 9.41 0.51
N SER A 222 14.54 8.58 -0.34
CA SER A 222 14.79 7.17 -0.03
C SER A 222 15.39 7.02 1.37
N GLN A 223 14.60 6.51 2.32
CA GLN A 223 15.12 6.03 3.59
C GLN A 223 15.74 4.67 3.33
N THR A 224 16.97 4.65 2.80
CA THR A 224 17.81 3.46 2.92
C THR A 224 18.19 3.35 4.40
N PRO A 225 17.81 2.29 5.13
CA PRO A 225 18.40 2.04 6.43
C PRO A 225 19.91 1.89 6.21
N ARG A 226 20.69 2.80 6.80
CA ARG A 226 22.15 2.71 6.77
C ARG A 226 22.52 1.41 7.47
N ALA A 227 22.99 0.42 6.71
CA ALA A 227 23.58 -0.79 7.26
C ALA A 227 24.64 -0.36 8.29
N GLY A 228 24.55 -0.96 9.49
CA GLY A 228 25.14 -0.47 10.73
C GLY A 228 26.59 -0.01 10.60
N GLY A 229 26.84 1.20 11.11
CA GLY A 229 28.18 1.63 11.45
C GLY A 229 28.67 0.81 12.64
N GLY A 230 29.34 -0.31 12.38
CA GLY A 230 30.28 -0.89 13.33
C GLY A 230 31.47 0.05 13.43
N SER A 231 31.73 0.58 14.63
CA SER A 231 33.01 1.24 14.93
C SER A 231 34.09 0.19 15.14
N PRO A 232 35.35 0.46 14.75
CA PRO A 232 36.51 -0.32 15.15
C PRO A 232 36.82 -0.23 16.65
#